data_AF-A0A150Q398-F1
#
_entry.id   AF-A0A150Q398-F1
#
_cell.length_a   1.000
_cell.length_b   1.000
_cell.length_c   1.000
_cell.angle_alpha   90.00
_cell.angle_beta   90.00
_cell.angle_gamma   90.00
#
_symmetry.space_group_name_H-M   'P 1'
#
loop_
_entity.id
_entity.type
_entity.pdbx_description
1 polymer ?
#
loop_
_entity_poly.entity_id
_entity_poly.type
_entity_poly.pdbx_seq_one_letter_code
_entity_poly.pdbx_strand_id
1 'polypeptide(L)'
;MDRAMSEILSSAQRKALEVLARAVEPSTYLAGGVAVALRLHHRQSRDLDLFTAESDPARWVPALVGPTIRVLTRAEGTLYLEVEGVPASILRYGYPLLGPPESLPGVPLPVASLDDLECMKLSAIAGRGTRRDFWDFHALLTSRGRNVEQALEAYARKYAAEDVGHVVRSLAYFADAEEEPMPGGMTEERWMQIRSDLIAWVRAT
;
A
#
# COMPACT_ATOMS: atom_id res chain seq x y z
N MET A 1 17.35 11.20 15.12
CA MET A 1 16.68 10.47 14.01
C MET A 1 16.42 9.07 14.53
N ASP A 2 15.16 8.66 14.59
CA ASP A 2 14.75 7.44 15.30
C ASP A 2 15.29 6.18 14.61
N ARG A 3 15.95 5.29 15.36
CA ARG A 3 16.75 4.17 14.81
C ARG A 3 15.89 3.16 14.04
N ALA A 4 14.63 3.00 14.45
CA ALA A 4 13.64 2.14 13.79
C ALA A 4 13.24 2.65 12.38
N MET A 5 13.27 3.96 12.15
CA MET A 5 12.87 4.54 10.87
C MET A 5 13.96 4.35 9.81
N SER A 6 15.25 4.45 10.19
CA SER A 6 16.40 4.21 9.30
C SER A 6 16.43 2.79 8.72
N GLU A 7 15.74 1.85 9.36
CA GLU A 7 15.69 0.45 8.92
C GLU A 7 14.60 0.19 7.87
N ILE A 8 13.56 1.02 7.78
CA ILE A 8 12.45 0.84 6.83
C ILE A 8 12.64 1.61 5.52
N LEU A 9 12.98 2.90 5.60
CA LEU A 9 13.22 3.73 4.41
C LEU A 9 14.71 3.88 4.16
N SER A 10 15.14 3.42 2.99
CA SER A 10 16.47 3.67 2.44
C SER A 10 16.73 5.17 2.25
N SER A 11 18.00 5.54 2.14
CA SER A 11 18.40 6.93 1.85
C SER A 11 17.81 7.44 0.53
N ALA A 12 17.73 6.58 -0.50
CA ALA A 12 17.11 6.91 -1.78
C ALA A 12 15.60 7.18 -1.64
N GLN A 13 14.87 6.34 -0.88
CA GLN A 13 13.44 6.55 -0.65
C GLN A 13 13.14 7.85 0.09
N ARG A 14 13.98 8.25 1.06
CA ARG A 14 13.81 9.53 1.76
C ARG A 14 13.95 10.71 0.80
N LYS A 15 15.01 10.72 -0.01
CA LYS A 15 15.23 11.76 -1.02
C LYS A 15 14.09 11.81 -2.03
N ALA A 16 13.63 10.65 -2.50
CA ALA A 16 12.51 10.55 -3.41
C ALA A 16 11.22 11.11 -2.78
N LEU A 17 10.91 10.75 -1.54
CA LEU A 17 9.77 11.28 -0.81
C LEU A 17 9.84 12.79 -0.62
N GLU A 18 11.02 13.36 -0.34
CA GLU A 18 11.19 14.81 -0.25
C GLU A 18 10.94 15.52 -1.59
N VAL A 19 11.42 14.95 -2.70
CA VAL A 19 11.17 15.49 -4.05
C VAL A 19 9.67 15.44 -4.36
N LEU A 20 9.03 14.30 -4.11
CA LEU A 20 7.60 14.11 -4.35
C LEU A 20 6.76 15.07 -3.48
N ALA A 21 7.08 15.18 -2.18
CA ALA A 21 6.36 16.03 -1.23
C ALA A 21 6.36 17.52 -1.62
N ARG A 22 7.42 18.00 -2.29
CA ARG A 22 7.50 19.39 -2.78
C ARG A 22 6.66 19.63 -4.03
N ALA A 23 6.37 18.58 -4.81
CA ALA A 23 5.66 18.70 -6.08
C ALA A 23 4.14 18.50 -5.94
N VAL A 24 3.72 17.60 -5.06
CA VAL A 24 2.32 17.22 -4.88
C VAL A 24 1.55 18.18 -3.97
N GLU A 25 0.23 18.13 -4.05
CA GLU A 25 -0.63 18.96 -3.18
C GLU A 25 -0.76 18.38 -1.76
N PRO A 26 -1.09 19.20 -0.74
CA PRO A 26 -1.09 18.77 0.66
C PRO A 26 -2.04 17.61 1.02
N SER A 27 -3.08 17.37 0.22
CA SER A 27 -3.99 16.24 0.42
C SER A 27 -3.45 14.91 -0.11
N THR A 28 -2.29 14.91 -0.78
CA THR A 28 -1.64 13.69 -1.28
C THR A 28 -1.04 12.91 -0.11
N TYR A 29 -1.24 11.60 -0.10
CA TYR A 29 -0.77 10.73 0.98
C TYR A 29 -0.04 9.50 0.45
N LEU A 30 0.85 8.95 1.28
CA LEU A 30 1.57 7.70 1.03
C LEU A 30 0.72 6.50 1.48
N ALA A 31 0.58 5.50 0.61
CA ALA A 31 -0.04 4.22 0.93
C ALA A 31 0.79 3.07 0.35
N GLY A 32 0.14 1.92 0.07
CA GLY A 32 0.81 0.77 -0.52
C GLY A 32 1.78 0.06 0.43
N GLY A 33 2.71 -0.72 -0.12
CA GLY A 33 3.59 -1.60 0.66
C GLY A 33 4.54 -0.85 1.59
N VAL A 34 5.05 0.31 1.18
CA VAL A 34 5.92 1.14 2.03
C VAL A 34 5.15 1.73 3.21
N ALA A 35 3.90 2.16 3.02
CA ALA A 35 3.08 2.64 4.12
C ALA A 35 2.79 1.55 5.17
N VAL A 36 2.50 0.32 4.74
CA VAL A 36 2.32 -0.81 5.68
C VAL A 36 3.62 -1.10 6.42
N ALA A 37 4.76 -1.15 5.70
CA ALA A 37 6.07 -1.37 6.31
C ALA A 37 6.46 -0.28 7.33
N LEU A 38 6.11 0.99 7.06
CA LEU A 38 6.32 2.10 7.98
C LEU A 38 5.51 1.98 9.27
N ARG A 39 4.33 1.36 9.21
CA ARG A 39 3.44 1.19 10.37
C ARG A 39 3.77 -0.05 11.19
N LEU A 40 4.12 -1.14 10.52
CA LEU A 40 4.22 -2.46 11.16
C LEU A 40 5.64 -3.01 11.27
N HIS A 41 6.61 -2.43 10.54
CA HIS A 41 7.99 -2.92 10.48
C HIS A 41 8.10 -4.41 10.12
N HIS A 42 7.12 -4.97 9.42
CA HIS A 42 6.99 -6.42 9.21
C HIS A 42 7.80 -6.95 8.02
N ARG A 43 8.10 -6.08 7.04
CA ARG A 43 8.96 -6.39 5.89
C ARG A 43 9.52 -5.12 5.26
N GLN A 44 10.53 -5.27 4.40
CA GLN A 44 10.98 -4.19 3.53
C GLN A 44 10.07 -4.04 2.31
N SER A 45 9.89 -2.80 1.86
CA SER A 45 9.18 -2.46 0.62
C SER A 45 9.91 -1.33 -0.10
N ARG A 46 9.92 -1.35 -1.42
CA ARG A 46 10.68 -0.39 -2.23
C ARG A 46 9.81 0.71 -2.83
N ASP A 47 8.69 0.31 -3.43
CA ASP A 47 7.89 1.16 -4.29
C ASP A 47 7.10 2.20 -3.47
N LEU A 48 7.17 3.47 -3.88
CA LEU A 48 6.47 4.58 -3.24
C LEU A 48 5.13 4.81 -3.93
N ASP A 49 4.03 4.49 -3.26
CA ASP A 49 2.69 4.66 -3.82
C ASP A 49 1.98 5.86 -3.19
N LEU A 50 1.79 6.93 -3.95
CA LEU A 50 1.11 8.15 -3.53
C LEU A 50 -0.28 8.22 -4.13
N PHE A 51 -1.22 8.78 -3.38
CA PHE A 51 -2.62 8.87 -3.77
C PHE A 51 -3.17 10.27 -3.50
N THR A 52 -4.02 10.75 -4.40
CA THR A 52 -4.80 12.00 -4.27
C THR A 52 -6.25 11.74 -4.65
N ALA A 53 -7.20 12.48 -4.07
CA ALA A 53 -8.63 12.27 -4.33
C ALA A 53 -9.06 12.78 -5.72
N GLU A 54 -8.65 14.00 -6.09
CA GLU A 54 -9.27 14.72 -7.22
C GLU A 54 -8.29 15.04 -8.35
N SER A 55 -7.07 15.43 -8.00
CA SER A 55 -6.09 15.92 -8.98
C SER A 55 -5.69 14.85 -9.98
N ASP A 56 -5.54 15.25 -11.24
CA ASP A 56 -4.78 14.44 -12.20
C ASP A 56 -3.27 14.56 -11.90
N PRO A 57 -2.58 13.47 -11.52
CA PRO A 57 -1.16 13.50 -11.17
C PRO A 57 -0.24 14.01 -12.29
N ALA A 58 -0.70 13.92 -13.55
CA ALA A 58 -0.06 14.50 -14.72
C ALA A 58 0.27 16.00 -14.57
N ARG A 59 -0.45 16.74 -13.70
CA ARG A 59 -0.24 18.17 -13.45
C ARG A 59 1.06 18.47 -12.70
N TRP A 60 1.61 17.50 -11.96
CA TRP A 60 2.76 17.71 -11.08
C TRP A 60 4.10 17.49 -11.77
N VAL A 61 4.10 16.94 -12.98
CA VAL A 61 5.33 16.70 -13.76
C VAL A 61 6.22 17.96 -13.85
N PRO A 62 5.70 19.17 -14.12
CA PRO A 62 6.54 20.38 -14.17
C PRO A 62 7.13 20.81 -12.82
N ALA A 63 6.52 20.40 -11.70
CA ALA A 63 6.96 20.75 -10.35
C ALA A 63 7.97 19.76 -9.77
N LEU A 64 8.18 18.61 -10.43
CA LEU A 64 9.17 17.62 -10.03
C LEU A 64 10.58 18.14 -10.31
N VAL A 65 11.28 18.54 -9.25
CA VAL A 65 12.66 19.05 -9.32
C VAL A 65 13.56 18.18 -8.45
N GLY A 66 14.58 17.58 -9.05
CA GLY A 66 15.53 16.70 -8.38
C GLY A 66 16.62 16.23 -9.35
N PRO A 67 17.75 15.69 -8.85
CA PRO A 67 18.89 15.35 -9.70
C PRO A 67 18.60 14.18 -10.64
N THR A 68 17.72 13.24 -10.27
CA THR A 68 17.34 12.11 -11.14
C THR A 68 15.84 11.82 -11.09
N ILE A 69 15.12 12.20 -12.15
CA ILE A 69 13.67 11.96 -12.30
C ILE A 69 13.40 11.45 -13.71
N ARG A 70 12.70 10.32 -13.82
CA ARG A 70 12.28 9.73 -15.09
C ARG A 70 10.80 9.44 -15.06
N VAL A 71 10.03 10.11 -15.90
CA VAL A 71 8.61 9.78 -16.10
C VAL A 71 8.55 8.53 -16.98
N LEU A 72 7.89 7.48 -16.48
CA LEU A 72 7.74 6.20 -17.18
C LEU A 72 6.43 6.17 -17.96
N THR A 73 5.34 6.58 -17.30
CA THR A 73 3.99 6.59 -17.87
C THR A 73 3.23 7.80 -17.39
N ARG A 74 2.50 8.42 -18.31
CA ARG A 74 1.54 9.49 -18.02
C ARG A 74 0.22 9.12 -18.68
N ALA A 75 -0.80 8.91 -17.86
CA ALA A 75 -2.16 8.69 -18.30
C ALA A 75 -3.10 9.49 -17.40
N GLU A 76 -4.37 9.59 -17.80
CA GLU A 76 -5.36 10.28 -16.97
C GLU A 76 -5.44 9.63 -15.58
N GLY A 77 -5.26 10.45 -14.54
CA GLY A 77 -5.29 9.97 -13.15
C GLY A 77 -4.11 9.07 -12.75
N THR A 78 -3.10 8.87 -13.61
CA THR A 78 -1.98 7.96 -13.34
C THR A 78 -0.65 8.56 -13.77
N LEU A 79 0.29 8.65 -12.84
CA LEU A 79 1.68 8.98 -13.12
C LEU A 79 2.59 7.90 -12.53
N TYR A 80 3.31 7.19 -13.40
CA TYR A 80 4.41 6.31 -13.00
C TYR A 80 5.73 6.98 -13.31
N LEU A 81 6.63 6.95 -12.33
CA LEU A 81 7.92 7.59 -12.44
C LEU A 81 8.98 6.83 -11.62
N GLU A 82 10.23 7.21 -11.84
CA GLU A 82 11.37 6.80 -11.04
C GLU A 82 12.06 8.08 -10.54
N VAL A 83 12.24 8.19 -9.23
CA VAL A 83 12.85 9.36 -8.56
C VAL A 83 14.01 8.84 -7.72
N GLU A 84 15.23 9.35 -7.95
CA GLU A 84 16.43 8.86 -7.23
C GLU A 84 16.63 7.33 -7.33
N GLY A 85 16.25 6.73 -8.47
CA GLY A 85 16.28 5.28 -8.68
C GLY A 85 15.22 4.48 -7.92
N VAL A 86 14.25 5.17 -7.30
CA VAL A 86 13.13 4.56 -6.58
C VAL A 86 11.88 4.61 -7.46
N PRO A 87 11.26 3.44 -7.75
CA PRO A 87 9.95 3.41 -8.40
C PRO A 87 8.91 4.13 -7.55
N ALA A 88 8.13 5.01 -8.19
CA ALA A 88 7.05 5.72 -7.56
C ALA A 88 5.81 5.75 -8.47
N SER A 89 4.65 5.70 -7.83
CA SER A 89 3.36 5.92 -8.46
C SER A 89 2.66 7.09 -7.78
N ILE A 90 1.95 7.89 -8.57
CA ILE A 90 1.01 8.88 -8.05
C ILE A 90 -0.32 8.65 -8.78
N LEU A 91 -1.35 8.28 -8.02
CA LEU A 91 -2.62 7.84 -8.56
C LEU A 91 -3.78 8.72 -8.05
N ARG A 92 -4.68 9.09 -8.95
CA ARG A 92 -5.98 9.64 -8.57
C ARG A 92 -6.86 8.50 -8.05
N TYR A 93 -7.39 8.70 -6.86
CA TYR A 93 -8.07 7.67 -6.09
C TYR A 93 -9.21 8.31 -5.30
N GLY A 94 -10.33 8.50 -5.98
CA GLY A 94 -11.51 9.23 -5.49
C GLY A 94 -12.37 8.45 -4.48
N TYR A 95 -11.84 7.42 -3.81
CA TYR A 95 -12.57 6.73 -2.75
C TYR A 95 -12.42 7.48 -1.43
N PRO A 96 -13.49 7.56 -0.61
CA PRO A 96 -13.40 8.20 0.69
C PRO A 96 -12.34 7.53 1.58
N LEU A 97 -11.69 8.34 2.39
CA LEU A 97 -10.79 7.86 3.45
C LEU A 97 -11.64 7.38 4.64
N LEU A 98 -11.28 6.23 5.20
CA LEU A 98 -11.95 5.71 6.40
C LEU A 98 -11.44 6.40 7.68
N GLY A 99 -10.21 6.90 7.64
CA GLY A 99 -9.61 7.74 8.67
C GLY A 99 -8.64 8.76 8.06
N PRO A 100 -8.33 9.86 8.76
CA PRO A 100 -7.38 10.83 8.26
C PRO A 100 -5.98 10.18 8.11
N PRO A 101 -5.25 10.45 7.02
CA PRO A 101 -3.83 10.14 6.92
C PRO A 101 -3.05 10.79 8.06
N GLU A 102 -2.10 10.06 8.63
CA GLU A 102 -1.35 10.48 9.82
C GLU A 102 0.07 10.88 9.46
N SER A 103 0.57 11.93 10.12
CA SER A 103 1.99 12.31 10.00
C SER A 103 2.86 11.36 10.81
N LEU A 104 3.85 10.75 10.17
CA LEU A 104 4.85 9.93 10.84
C LEU A 104 6.18 10.70 10.96
N PRO A 105 6.90 10.61 12.10
CA PRO A 105 8.17 11.30 12.26
C PRO A 105 9.18 10.97 11.15
N GLY A 106 9.67 12.00 10.46
CA GLY A 106 10.67 11.85 9.40
C GLY A 106 10.14 11.35 8.05
N VAL A 107 8.81 11.29 7.87
CA VAL A 107 8.16 11.06 6.58
C VAL A 107 7.54 12.40 6.12
N PRO A 108 7.92 12.93 4.94
CA PRO A 108 7.50 14.28 4.52
C PRO A 108 6.08 14.34 3.95
N LEU A 109 5.37 13.20 3.88
CA LEU A 109 3.99 13.08 3.44
C LEU A 109 3.18 12.36 4.51
N PRO A 110 1.89 12.68 4.67
CA PRO A 110 1.03 11.91 5.56
C PRO A 110 0.85 10.48 5.01
N VAL A 111 0.70 9.52 5.91
CA VAL A 111 0.61 8.09 5.60
C VAL A 111 -0.82 7.64 5.84
N ALA A 112 -1.40 6.87 4.92
CA ALA A 112 -2.75 6.34 5.04
C ALA A 112 -2.99 5.66 6.40
N SER A 113 -4.23 5.75 6.89
CA SER A 113 -4.68 5.11 8.13
C SER A 113 -4.56 3.59 8.01
N LEU A 114 -4.49 2.89 9.14
CA LEU A 114 -4.50 1.42 9.12
C LEU A 114 -5.78 0.84 8.51
N ASP A 115 -6.93 1.49 8.71
CA ASP A 115 -8.21 1.09 8.09
C ASP A 115 -8.16 1.22 6.56
N ASP A 116 -7.61 2.32 6.06
CA ASP A 116 -7.44 2.52 4.62
C ASP A 116 -6.44 1.53 4.03
N LEU A 117 -5.31 1.29 4.69
CA LEU A 117 -4.31 0.32 4.23
C LEU A 117 -4.87 -1.11 4.17
N GLU A 118 -5.65 -1.51 5.16
CA GLU A 118 -6.34 -2.81 5.20
C GLU A 118 -7.29 -2.97 4.00
N CYS A 119 -8.14 -1.96 3.75
CA CYS A 119 -9.08 -1.97 2.63
C CYS A 119 -8.40 -1.90 1.26
N MET A 120 -7.28 -1.17 1.15
CA MET A 120 -6.46 -1.11 -0.07
C MET A 120 -5.79 -2.46 -0.35
N LYS A 121 -5.43 -3.22 0.70
CA LYS A 121 -4.89 -4.58 0.54
C LYS A 121 -5.94 -5.59 0.14
N LEU A 122 -7.14 -5.52 0.69
CA LEU A 122 -8.27 -6.31 0.20
C LEU A 122 -8.56 -6.04 -1.29
N SER A 123 -8.54 -4.77 -1.70
CA SER A 123 -8.70 -4.39 -3.12
C SER A 123 -7.57 -4.95 -4.00
N ALA A 124 -6.32 -4.87 -3.53
CA ALA A 124 -5.18 -5.44 -4.24
C ALA A 124 -5.24 -6.97 -4.35
N ILE A 125 -5.68 -7.66 -3.30
CA ILE A 125 -5.88 -9.12 -3.31
C ILE A 125 -6.96 -9.49 -4.33
N ALA A 126 -8.08 -8.77 -4.35
CA ALA A 126 -9.16 -9.01 -5.30
C ALA A 126 -8.77 -8.72 -6.77
N GLY A 127 -7.80 -7.83 -7.00
CA GLY A 127 -7.36 -7.46 -8.34
C GLY A 127 -6.18 -8.27 -8.90
N ARG A 128 -5.17 -8.55 -8.07
CA ARG A 128 -3.92 -9.22 -8.50
C ARG A 128 -3.43 -10.33 -7.58
N GLY A 129 -3.80 -10.33 -6.30
CA GLY A 129 -3.47 -11.41 -5.38
C GLY A 129 -1.98 -11.77 -5.26
N THR A 130 -1.07 -10.81 -5.05
CA THR A 130 0.37 -11.15 -4.92
C THR A 130 0.72 -11.65 -3.52
N ARG A 131 1.83 -12.41 -3.35
CA ARG A 131 2.32 -12.81 -2.02
C ARG A 131 2.53 -11.64 -1.07
N ARG A 132 2.97 -10.48 -1.59
CA ARG A 132 3.16 -9.25 -0.79
C ARG A 132 1.84 -8.71 -0.27
N ASP A 133 0.76 -8.83 -1.03
CA ASP A 133 -0.56 -8.34 -0.61
C ASP A 133 -1.17 -9.19 0.48
N PHE A 134 -1.08 -10.52 0.33
CA PHE A 134 -1.48 -11.45 1.39
C PHE A 134 -0.65 -11.26 2.67
N TRP A 135 0.66 -11.06 2.56
CA TRP A 135 1.51 -10.78 3.72
C TRP A 135 1.11 -9.49 4.42
N ASP A 136 0.93 -8.40 3.67
CA ASP A 136 0.56 -7.10 4.24
C ASP A 136 -0.82 -7.16 4.90
N PHE A 137 -1.80 -7.79 4.25
CA PHE A 137 -3.14 -7.95 4.82
C PHE A 137 -3.11 -8.80 6.10
N HIS A 138 -2.42 -9.95 6.08
CA HIS A 138 -2.24 -10.80 7.26
C HIS A 138 -1.59 -10.04 8.43
N ALA A 139 -0.55 -9.26 8.16
CA ALA A 139 0.13 -8.46 9.18
C ALA A 139 -0.77 -7.35 9.74
N LEU A 140 -1.50 -6.63 8.89
CA LEU A 140 -2.44 -5.58 9.29
C LEU A 140 -3.53 -6.17 10.20
N LEU A 141 -4.16 -7.26 9.78
CA LEU A 141 -5.25 -7.88 10.52
C LEU A 141 -4.78 -8.39 11.89
N THR A 142 -3.64 -9.10 11.91
CA THR A 142 -3.04 -9.65 13.13
C THR A 142 -2.64 -8.55 14.12
N SER A 143 -1.96 -7.49 13.64
CA SER A 143 -1.49 -6.39 14.51
C SER A 143 -2.63 -5.65 15.22
N ARG A 144 -3.84 -5.70 14.66
CA ARG A 144 -5.03 -5.00 15.15
C ARG A 144 -5.97 -5.90 15.95
N GLY A 145 -5.73 -7.21 15.95
CA GLY A 145 -6.65 -8.18 16.55
C GLY A 145 -8.04 -8.15 15.92
N ARG A 146 -8.14 -7.78 14.63
CA ARG A 146 -9.42 -7.76 13.89
C ARG A 146 -9.70 -9.13 13.27
N ASN A 147 -10.96 -9.36 12.93
CA ASN A 147 -11.37 -10.50 12.11
C ASN A 147 -11.65 -10.07 10.66
N VAL A 148 -11.77 -11.05 9.75
CA VAL A 148 -12.00 -10.79 8.32
C VAL A 148 -13.34 -10.10 8.08
N GLU A 149 -14.40 -10.45 8.83
CA GLU A 149 -15.71 -9.80 8.75
C GLU A 149 -15.61 -8.27 8.94
N GLN A 150 -14.95 -7.83 10.02
CA GLN A 150 -14.73 -6.42 10.32
C GLN A 150 -13.92 -5.70 9.23
N ALA A 151 -12.97 -6.39 8.60
CA ALA A 151 -12.20 -5.83 7.48
C ALA A 151 -13.06 -5.69 6.21
N LEU A 152 -13.95 -6.66 5.95
CA LEU A 152 -14.89 -6.63 4.83
C LEU A 152 -15.98 -5.56 5.03
N GLU A 153 -16.46 -5.34 6.25
CA GLU A 153 -17.36 -4.22 6.57
C GLU A 153 -16.71 -2.86 6.33
N ALA A 154 -15.43 -2.71 6.69
CA ALA A 154 -14.66 -1.50 6.39
C ALA A 154 -14.48 -1.33 4.88
N TYR A 155 -14.17 -2.41 4.16
CA TYR A 155 -14.07 -2.43 2.70
C TYR A 155 -15.39 -1.99 2.05
N ALA A 156 -16.52 -2.58 2.45
CA ALA A 156 -17.84 -2.26 1.92
C ALA A 156 -18.16 -0.76 2.08
N ARG A 157 -17.85 -0.19 3.25
CA ARG A 157 -18.01 1.26 3.49
C ARG A 157 -17.10 2.11 2.61
N LYS A 158 -15.82 1.73 2.45
CA LYS A 158 -14.85 2.49 1.65
C LYS A 158 -15.21 2.54 0.17
N TYR A 159 -15.59 1.39 -0.39
CA TYR A 159 -15.81 1.24 -1.82
C TYR A 159 -17.28 1.31 -2.23
N ALA A 160 -18.19 1.59 -1.27
CA ALA A 160 -19.63 1.49 -1.45
C ALA A 160 -20.05 0.16 -2.11
N ALA A 161 -19.37 -0.94 -1.74
CA ALA A 161 -19.60 -2.24 -2.34
C ALA A 161 -20.83 -2.90 -1.72
N GLU A 162 -21.81 -3.25 -2.57
CA GLU A 162 -23.01 -4.00 -2.15
C GLU A 162 -22.70 -5.48 -1.88
N ASP A 163 -21.72 -6.04 -2.59
CA ASP A 163 -21.27 -7.43 -2.43
C ASP A 163 -19.74 -7.51 -2.30
N VAL A 164 -19.30 -8.19 -1.24
CA VAL A 164 -17.89 -8.46 -0.95
C VAL A 164 -17.49 -9.90 -1.27
N GLY A 165 -18.38 -10.73 -1.82
CA GLY A 165 -18.14 -12.14 -2.09
C GLY A 165 -16.96 -12.40 -3.02
N HIS A 166 -16.68 -11.49 -3.96
CA HIS A 166 -15.48 -11.60 -4.80
C HIS A 166 -14.18 -11.40 -4.00
N VAL A 167 -14.18 -10.49 -3.02
CA VAL A 167 -13.05 -10.27 -2.10
C VAL A 167 -12.83 -11.50 -1.22
N VAL A 168 -13.92 -12.05 -0.67
CA VAL A 168 -13.90 -13.26 0.16
C VAL A 168 -13.29 -14.44 -0.60
N ARG A 169 -13.72 -14.67 -1.85
CA ARG A 169 -13.13 -15.72 -2.70
C ARG A 169 -11.65 -15.48 -2.95
N SER A 170 -11.26 -14.24 -3.21
CA SER A 170 -9.88 -13.87 -3.49
C SER A 170 -8.96 -14.06 -2.28
N LEU A 171 -9.47 -13.90 -1.06
CA LEU A 171 -8.72 -14.17 0.18
C LEU A 171 -8.31 -15.64 0.36
N ALA A 172 -8.99 -16.56 -0.34
CA ALA A 172 -8.69 -17.99 -0.33
C ALA A 172 -8.13 -18.52 -1.66
N TYR A 173 -7.76 -17.63 -2.59
CA TYR A 173 -7.23 -17.98 -3.90
C TYR A 173 -5.76 -17.52 -4.03
N PHE A 174 -4.84 -18.48 -4.16
CA PHE A 174 -3.40 -18.21 -4.08
C PHE A 174 -2.63 -18.52 -5.37
N ALA A 175 -3.30 -18.94 -6.45
CA ALA A 175 -2.61 -19.40 -7.66
C ALA A 175 -1.73 -18.29 -8.26
N ASP A 176 -2.27 -17.09 -8.43
CA ASP A 176 -1.53 -15.94 -8.98
C ASP A 176 -0.36 -15.56 -8.06
N ALA A 177 -0.57 -15.57 -6.73
CA ALA A 177 0.50 -15.37 -5.77
C ALA A 177 1.62 -16.39 -5.95
N GLU A 178 1.28 -17.65 -6.21
CA GLU A 178 2.22 -18.76 -6.27
C GLU A 178 3.13 -18.75 -7.49
N GLU A 179 2.70 -18.12 -8.58
CA GLU A 179 3.48 -17.90 -9.81
C GLU A 179 4.60 -16.86 -9.64
N GLU A 180 4.49 -15.96 -8.66
CA GLU A 180 5.51 -14.95 -8.39
C GLU A 180 6.73 -15.53 -7.64
N PRO A 181 7.88 -14.84 -7.64
CA PRO A 181 8.96 -15.18 -6.72
C PRO A 181 8.57 -14.86 -5.26
N MET A 182 9.14 -15.61 -4.32
CA MET A 182 8.94 -15.33 -2.89
C MET A 182 9.49 -13.94 -2.53
N PRO A 183 8.73 -13.09 -1.83
CA PRO A 183 9.21 -11.78 -1.41
C PRO A 183 10.43 -11.90 -0.48
N GLY A 184 11.36 -10.95 -0.57
CA GLY A 184 12.51 -10.90 0.33
C GLY A 184 12.09 -10.91 1.80
N GLY A 185 12.71 -11.77 2.61
CA GLY A 185 12.40 -11.94 4.02
C GLY A 185 11.20 -12.85 4.33
N MET A 186 10.48 -13.35 3.32
CA MET A 186 9.47 -14.39 3.51
C MET A 186 10.13 -15.78 3.40
N THR A 187 9.76 -16.69 4.31
CA THR A 187 10.12 -18.12 4.21
C THR A 187 8.91 -18.93 3.75
N GLU A 188 9.16 -20.16 3.26
CA GLU A 188 8.10 -21.07 2.84
C GLU A 188 7.14 -21.40 3.99
N GLU A 189 7.68 -21.58 5.21
CA GLU A 189 6.88 -21.81 6.42
C GLU A 189 5.97 -20.63 6.72
N ARG A 190 6.50 -19.40 6.62
CA ARG A 190 5.70 -18.19 6.82
C ARG A 190 4.61 -18.08 5.77
N TRP A 191 4.90 -18.40 4.51
CA TRP A 191 3.91 -18.39 3.44
C TRP A 191 2.81 -19.44 3.66
N MET A 192 3.19 -20.66 4.05
CA MET A 192 2.24 -21.71 4.43
C MET A 192 1.33 -21.28 5.59
N GLN A 193 1.91 -20.63 6.61
CA GLN A 193 1.14 -20.13 7.74
C GLN A 193 0.13 -19.06 7.32
N ILE A 194 0.54 -18.07 6.52
CA ILE A 194 -0.34 -17.00 6.03
C ILE A 194 -1.54 -17.59 5.27
N ARG A 195 -1.30 -18.54 4.36
CA ARG A 195 -2.39 -19.21 3.62
C ARG A 195 -3.34 -19.95 4.55
N SER A 196 -2.79 -20.73 5.47
CA SER A 196 -3.58 -21.50 6.45
C SER A 196 -4.46 -20.59 7.30
N ASP A 197 -3.89 -19.49 7.80
CA ASP A 197 -4.60 -18.50 8.62
C ASP A 197 -5.75 -17.86 7.83
N LEU A 198 -5.48 -17.40 6.61
CA LEU A 198 -6.49 -16.75 5.78
C LEU A 198 -7.65 -17.68 5.43
N ILE A 199 -7.37 -18.95 5.09
CA ILE A 199 -8.42 -19.96 4.85
C ILE A 199 -9.26 -20.16 6.12
N ALA A 200 -8.62 -20.26 7.29
CA ALA A 200 -9.32 -20.44 8.55
C ALA A 200 -10.19 -19.22 8.90
N TRP A 201 -9.67 -18.00 8.71
CA TRP A 201 -10.39 -16.76 9.00
C TRP A 201 -11.59 -16.55 8.07
N VAL A 202 -11.43 -16.83 6.78
CA VAL A 202 -12.53 -16.75 5.80
C VAL A 202 -13.64 -17.74 6.14
N ARG A 203 -13.32 -18.96 6.59
CA ARG A 203 -14.32 -19.97 6.99
C ARG A 203 -15.06 -19.63 8.29
N ALA A 204 -14.49 -18.75 9.10
CA ALA A 204 -15.09 -18.30 10.35
C ALA A 204 -15.96 -17.04 10.18
N THR A 205 -16.03 -16.50 8.96
CA THR A 205 -16.90 -15.38 8.56
C THR A 205 -18.21 -15.95 8.00
#